data_AF-A0A937CYF0-F1
#
_entry.id   AF-A0A937CYF0-F1
#
_cell.length_a   1.000
_cell.length_b   1.000
_cell.length_c   1.000
_cell.angle_alpha   90.00
_cell.angle_beta   90.00
_cell.angle_gamma   90.00
#
_symmetry.space_group_name_H-M   'P 1'
#
loop_
_entity.id
_entity.type
_entity.pdbx_description
1 polymer ?
#
loop_
_entity_poly.entity_id
_entity_poly.type
_entity_poly.pdbx_seq_one_letter_code
_entity_poly.pdbx_strand_id
1 'polypeptide(L)'
;MSAQDQYGSDQTNFTAFAGEPHVINGNDTNEVLDGLDDASVDYADVIYGHGGNDTINGGDGKDFLHGGAGNDSINGGDNNDDTLVGGEGEDVLNGGSGISYWDFASYAQSSFGLTLNLRNTALSTGQARNDKYISIEGIIGTDYNDLIVGNGDKHDLRAGAGNDTVIGGSGQEIMDGGDGIDTVSYELSTQGVSVSLGAGGGGVNDSQSDTWKNFENVRGSNYNDSLSGDANANHISGGLGADSIYAGDGNDTLDAGSGADHMQGGAGSDVYYVDNAKDEAREQSYHAGTDTVITSVSYDAGFSAVEILQAAAGYDPINLTGNEYTTTLIGNDGSNVLKSDGGGSVMMGGGGNDVYYIDSAADQIVDTGGVDVAYATTSFTLASNSGIDQVYAVGEVAVLNGNAFDNVLLGTSGKNTMNGGGGNDKIYGKGGKDVLTGGAGKDWFVFDTKLGKSSMDTVKDFKAGQDKIVLDNALFKSNKSFYGAIKKGTPDKPLKLGKSFFTIGSDAKDKSDYLVYNKKTGVLSYDKDGSGRGDAVEIAKFSNKTSLSYKDFDVI
;
A
#
# COMPACT_ATOMS: atom_id res chain seq x y z
N MET A 1 -32.34 47.77 0.53
CA MET A 1 -33.04 46.97 1.55
C MET A 1 -31.95 46.38 2.40
N SER A 2 -31.98 46.73 3.68
CA SER A 2 -30.95 46.56 4.69
C SER A 2 -30.63 45.09 4.95
N ALA A 3 -29.35 44.79 5.13
CA ALA A 3 -28.82 43.51 5.58
C ALA A 3 -28.99 43.37 7.10
N GLN A 4 -30.23 43.39 7.56
CA GLN A 4 -30.63 42.71 8.79
C GLN A 4 -31.18 41.35 8.37
N ASP A 5 -30.84 40.30 9.12
CA ASP A 5 -31.28 38.90 8.98
C ASP A 5 -30.29 37.95 8.30
N GLN A 6 -29.10 37.76 8.89
CA GLN A 6 -28.39 36.48 8.87
C GLN A 6 -27.70 36.21 10.22
N TYR A 7 -28.47 36.27 11.32
CA TYR A 7 -28.04 35.72 12.61
C TYR A 7 -28.50 34.26 12.70
N GLY A 8 -27.61 33.34 12.32
CA GLY A 8 -27.83 31.89 12.32
C GLY A 8 -26.99 31.19 13.38
N SER A 9 -27.70 30.65 14.39
CA SER A 9 -27.41 29.47 15.21
C SER A 9 -26.34 29.41 16.31
N ASP A 10 -25.55 30.44 16.64
CA ASP A 10 -24.72 30.39 17.87
C ASP A 10 -24.94 31.53 18.87
N GLN A 11 -26.21 31.75 19.22
CA GLN A 11 -26.60 32.58 20.36
C GLN A 11 -26.90 31.79 21.63
N THR A 12 -26.54 30.50 21.70
CA THR A 12 -27.12 29.62 22.74
C THR A 12 -26.30 29.40 24.01
N ASN A 13 -25.17 30.09 24.24
CA ASN A 13 -24.41 29.92 25.48
C ASN A 13 -24.00 31.19 26.24
N PHE A 14 -24.66 32.33 26.03
CA PHE A 14 -24.65 33.42 27.03
C PHE A 14 -25.73 33.14 28.09
N THR A 15 -25.46 32.23 29.03
CA THR A 15 -26.34 32.09 30.20
C THR A 15 -26.22 33.33 31.07
N ALA A 16 -27.31 34.10 31.11
CA ALA A 16 -27.50 35.33 31.87
C ALA A 16 -26.91 35.30 33.28
N PHE A 17 -25.86 36.09 33.49
CA PHE A 17 -25.58 36.73 34.79
C PHE A 17 -26.25 38.11 34.80
N ALA A 18 -26.55 38.62 36.00
CA ALA A 18 -27.55 39.66 36.20
C ALA A 18 -27.18 41.04 35.62
N GLY A 19 -27.67 41.33 34.41
CA GLY A 19 -27.61 42.62 33.73
C GLY A 19 -27.73 42.36 32.23
N GLU A 20 -28.58 43.10 31.50
CA GLU A 20 -28.54 43.02 30.02
C GLU A 20 -27.15 43.50 29.57
N PRO A 21 -26.49 42.81 28.62
CA PRO A 21 -25.19 43.25 28.14
C PRO A 21 -25.29 44.67 27.57
N HIS A 22 -24.31 45.50 27.88
CA HIS A 22 -24.29 46.85 27.35
C HIS A 22 -23.74 46.82 25.92
N VAL A 23 -24.57 47.27 24.97
CA VAL A 23 -24.25 47.17 23.54
C VAL A 23 -23.84 48.53 22.99
N ILE A 24 -22.62 48.61 22.47
CA ILE A 24 -22.07 49.80 21.81
C ILE A 24 -21.91 49.49 20.31
N ASN A 25 -22.41 50.37 19.45
CA ASN A 25 -22.25 50.24 18.00
C ASN A 25 -21.58 51.51 17.46
N GLY A 26 -20.43 51.32 16.84
CA GLY A 26 -19.68 52.31 16.07
C GLY A 26 -20.27 52.54 14.68
N ASN A 27 -19.45 53.01 13.75
CA ASN A 27 -19.80 53.25 12.36
C ASN A 27 -18.59 53.02 11.43
N ASP A 28 -18.66 53.42 10.17
CA ASP A 28 -17.60 53.16 9.18
C ASP A 28 -16.43 54.19 9.23
N THR A 29 -16.13 54.76 10.40
CA THR A 29 -15.02 55.72 10.58
C THR A 29 -14.07 55.27 11.70
N ASN A 30 -12.99 56.03 11.94
CA ASN A 30 -12.09 55.71 13.06
C ASN A 30 -12.67 56.22 14.39
N GLU A 31 -13.00 55.31 15.29
CA GLU A 31 -13.59 55.56 16.59
C GLU A 31 -12.67 55.24 17.77
N VAL A 32 -13.05 55.80 18.93
CA VAL A 32 -12.66 55.27 20.23
C VAL A 32 -13.95 54.83 20.93
N LEU A 33 -14.05 53.53 21.21
CA LEU A 33 -15.22 52.90 21.83
C LEU A 33 -14.79 52.32 23.17
N ASP A 34 -15.41 52.81 24.25
CA ASP A 34 -15.08 52.40 25.61
C ASP A 34 -16.32 51.76 26.26
N GLY A 35 -16.16 50.54 26.76
CA GLY A 35 -17.13 49.85 27.60
C GLY A 35 -17.24 50.46 28.99
N LEU A 36 -18.11 49.88 29.82
CA LEU A 36 -18.44 50.44 31.13
C LEU A 36 -17.48 49.92 32.20
N ASP A 37 -16.55 50.78 32.60
CA ASP A 37 -15.70 50.55 33.77
C ASP A 37 -16.42 51.00 35.06
N ASP A 38 -17.08 50.07 35.75
CA ASP A 38 -17.55 50.25 37.13
C ASP A 38 -16.96 49.15 38.02
N ALA A 39 -15.91 49.50 38.76
CA ALA A 39 -15.25 48.64 39.75
C ALA A 39 -16.16 48.03 40.85
N SER A 40 -17.47 48.32 40.85
CA SER A 40 -18.47 47.69 41.71
C SER A 40 -19.40 46.68 41.03
N VAL A 41 -19.40 46.58 39.68
CA VAL A 41 -20.20 45.65 38.88
C VAL A 41 -19.48 45.31 37.56
N ASP A 42 -19.05 44.07 37.40
CA ASP A 42 -18.50 43.54 36.14
C ASP A 42 -19.61 43.48 35.07
N TYR A 43 -19.65 44.44 34.13
CA TYR A 43 -20.64 44.46 33.06
C TYR A 43 -20.09 43.77 31.83
N ALA A 44 -20.79 42.75 31.32
CA ALA A 44 -20.47 42.22 30.00
C ALA A 44 -20.87 43.24 28.92
N ASP A 45 -19.89 43.74 28.18
CA ASP A 45 -20.05 44.64 27.04
C ASP A 45 -20.06 43.88 25.70
N VAL A 46 -20.81 44.40 24.73
CA VAL A 46 -20.80 43.96 23.34
C VAL A 46 -20.53 45.17 22.46
N ILE A 47 -19.32 45.26 21.90
CA ILE A 47 -18.87 46.43 21.15
C ILE A 47 -18.59 46.05 19.69
N TYR A 48 -19.18 46.79 18.76
CA TYR A 48 -18.93 46.67 17.32
C TYR A 48 -18.33 47.96 16.76
N GLY A 49 -17.12 47.91 16.20
CA GLY A 49 -16.46 49.02 15.48
C GLY A 49 -17.09 49.26 14.11
N HIS A 50 -17.27 48.19 13.34
CA HIS A 50 -17.73 48.11 11.95
C HIS A 50 -16.63 48.38 10.91
N GLY A 51 -16.26 49.63 10.66
CA GLY A 51 -15.23 49.90 9.66
C GLY A 51 -14.45 51.15 10.00
N GLY A 52 -13.20 51.23 9.57
CA GLY A 52 -12.27 52.25 10.06
C GLY A 52 -11.19 51.60 10.92
N ASN A 53 -10.24 52.41 11.39
CA ASN A 53 -9.22 51.93 12.32
C ASN A 53 -9.62 52.37 13.73
N ASP A 54 -10.25 51.46 14.46
CA ASP A 54 -10.88 51.70 15.73
C ASP A 54 -9.95 51.41 16.91
N THR A 55 -10.20 52.10 18.02
CA THR A 55 -9.65 51.76 19.33
C THR A 55 -10.80 51.31 20.22
N ILE A 56 -10.82 50.04 20.61
CA ILE A 56 -11.91 49.44 21.40
C ILE A 56 -11.35 49.01 22.76
N ASN A 57 -11.99 49.43 23.85
CA ASN A 57 -11.68 48.99 25.22
C ASN A 57 -12.94 48.37 25.85
N GLY A 58 -12.86 47.10 26.27
CA GLY A 58 -13.96 46.39 26.93
C GLY A 58 -14.17 46.87 28.37
N GLY A 59 -13.15 46.75 29.21
CA GLY A 59 -13.21 47.23 30.60
C GLY A 59 -13.28 46.07 31.60
N ASP A 60 -14.13 46.19 32.62
CA ASP A 60 -14.38 45.11 33.58
C ASP A 60 -15.58 44.30 33.10
N GLY A 61 -15.42 43.01 32.77
CA GLY A 61 -16.54 42.26 32.21
C GLY A 61 -16.12 41.01 31.49
N LYS A 62 -17.09 40.25 31.00
CA LYS A 62 -16.87 39.24 29.95
C LYS A 62 -17.35 39.82 28.65
N ASP A 63 -16.42 40.34 27.87
CA ASP A 63 -16.75 41.22 26.76
C ASP A 63 -16.68 40.50 25.42
N PHE A 64 -17.52 40.96 24.50
CA PHE A 64 -17.43 40.61 23.08
C PHE A 64 -17.09 41.87 22.30
N LEU A 65 -15.88 41.93 21.75
CA LEU A 65 -15.33 43.09 21.07
C LEU A 65 -15.05 42.76 19.60
N HIS A 66 -15.62 43.49 18.67
CA HIS A 66 -15.46 43.27 17.24
C HIS A 66 -15.03 44.55 16.52
N GLY A 67 -13.81 44.58 15.97
CA GLY A 67 -13.26 45.70 15.21
C GLY A 67 -13.98 45.91 13.89
N GLY A 68 -13.98 44.88 13.04
CA GLY A 68 -14.63 44.90 11.74
C GLY A 68 -13.61 45.09 10.62
N ALA A 69 -13.74 46.12 9.80
CA ALA A 69 -12.82 46.34 8.67
C ALA A 69 -11.88 47.53 8.90
N GLY A 70 -10.58 47.30 8.86
CA GLY A 70 -9.54 48.30 9.09
C GLY A 70 -8.48 47.74 10.02
N ASN A 71 -7.52 48.56 10.45
CA ASN A 71 -6.50 48.11 11.38
C ASN A 71 -6.87 48.57 12.79
N ASP A 72 -7.43 47.66 13.56
CA ASP A 72 -8.05 47.95 14.85
C ASP A 72 -7.11 47.67 16.02
N SER A 73 -7.34 48.37 17.12
CA SER A 73 -6.66 48.18 18.40
C SER A 73 -7.69 47.84 19.45
N ILE A 74 -7.78 46.56 19.80
CA ILE A 74 -8.80 46.01 20.70
C ILE A 74 -8.14 45.58 22.01
N ASN A 75 -8.72 46.01 23.14
CA ASN A 75 -8.27 45.68 24.48
C ASN A 75 -9.45 45.10 25.28
N GLY A 76 -9.35 43.83 25.70
CA GLY A 76 -10.34 43.13 26.51
C GLY A 76 -10.58 43.85 27.83
N GLY A 77 -9.54 43.93 28.66
CA GLY A 77 -9.57 44.75 29.86
C GLY A 77 -9.07 43.98 31.07
N ASP A 78 -9.74 44.13 32.21
CA ASP A 78 -9.31 43.54 33.47
C ASP A 78 -10.30 42.47 33.96
N ASN A 79 -9.77 41.27 34.23
CA ASN A 79 -10.50 40.11 34.76
C ASN A 79 -11.62 39.57 33.86
N ASN A 80 -11.76 38.24 33.90
CA ASN A 80 -12.69 37.43 33.11
C ASN A 80 -12.20 37.08 31.70
N ASP A 81 -13.02 36.32 30.97
CA ASP A 81 -12.68 35.70 29.69
C ASP A 81 -13.31 36.55 28.58
N ASP A 82 -12.51 37.33 27.86
CA ASP A 82 -12.99 38.18 26.76
C ASP A 82 -12.91 37.48 25.40
N THR A 83 -13.76 37.90 24.45
CA THR A 83 -13.71 37.45 23.05
C THR A 83 -13.48 38.63 22.12
N LEU A 84 -12.32 38.66 21.48
CA LEU A 84 -11.86 39.70 20.58
C LEU A 84 -11.87 39.21 19.14
N VAL A 85 -12.56 39.93 18.27
CA VAL A 85 -12.61 39.71 16.81
C VAL A 85 -12.01 40.93 16.14
N GLY A 86 -10.82 40.78 15.54
CA GLY A 86 -10.19 41.87 14.76
C GLY A 86 -11.02 42.18 13.51
N GLY A 87 -11.08 41.22 12.60
CA GLY A 87 -11.84 41.29 11.36
C GLY A 87 -10.91 41.49 10.16
N GLU A 88 -11.33 42.23 9.13
CA GLU A 88 -10.44 42.50 8.00
C GLU A 88 -9.40 43.55 8.37
N GLY A 89 -8.14 43.17 8.57
CA GLY A 89 -7.17 44.15 9.07
C GLY A 89 -5.78 43.60 9.26
N GLU A 90 -4.88 44.48 9.71
CA GLU A 90 -3.78 44.03 10.58
C GLU A 90 -4.08 44.58 11.98
N ASP A 91 -4.59 43.72 12.85
CA ASP A 91 -5.19 44.15 14.11
C ASP A 91 -4.25 43.93 15.29
N VAL A 92 -4.45 44.69 16.36
CA VAL A 92 -3.82 44.47 17.66
C VAL A 92 -4.89 43.99 18.62
N LEU A 93 -4.78 42.72 19.04
CA LEU A 93 -5.70 42.08 19.97
C LEU A 93 -4.98 41.90 21.30
N ASN A 94 -5.42 42.65 22.31
CA ASN A 94 -4.87 42.61 23.65
C ASN A 94 -5.91 42.05 24.64
N GLY A 95 -5.72 40.86 25.19
CA GLY A 95 -6.65 40.31 26.20
C GLY A 95 -6.67 41.16 27.47
N GLY A 96 -5.54 41.75 27.82
CA GLY A 96 -5.43 42.65 28.97
C GLY A 96 -4.83 41.95 30.18
N SER A 97 -5.41 42.15 31.37
CA SER A 97 -4.84 41.66 32.63
C SER A 97 -5.72 40.59 33.29
N GLY A 98 -5.13 39.40 33.45
CA GLY A 98 -5.78 38.26 34.10
C GLY A 98 -4.90 37.03 33.97
N ILE A 99 -4.57 36.37 35.08
CA ILE A 99 -3.70 35.16 35.06
C ILE A 99 -4.48 33.86 35.31
N SER A 100 -5.80 33.95 35.42
CA SER A 100 -6.70 32.81 35.73
C SER A 100 -7.90 32.72 34.80
N TYR A 101 -7.89 33.52 33.74
CA TYR A 101 -8.92 33.63 32.72
C TYR A 101 -8.28 33.46 31.34
N TRP A 102 -9.11 33.18 30.34
CA TRP A 102 -8.69 32.94 28.97
C TRP A 102 -9.25 34.04 28.08
N ASP A 103 -8.39 34.90 27.53
CA ASP A 103 -8.78 35.87 26.52
C ASP A 103 -8.65 35.27 25.12
N PHE A 104 -9.74 35.27 24.35
CA PHE A 104 -9.83 34.62 23.06
C PHE A 104 -9.71 35.61 21.91
N ALA A 105 -8.80 35.37 20.98
CA ALA A 105 -8.94 35.88 19.62
C ALA A 105 -9.81 34.92 18.81
N SER A 106 -10.91 35.43 18.25
CA SER A 106 -11.91 34.62 17.55
C SER A 106 -11.96 34.92 16.06
N TYR A 107 -11.87 33.85 15.27
CA TYR A 107 -11.94 33.87 13.82
C TYR A 107 -13.17 33.12 13.28
N ALA A 108 -14.08 32.70 14.15
CA ALA A 108 -15.27 31.88 13.85
C ALA A 108 -16.15 32.42 12.71
N GLN A 109 -16.13 33.73 12.47
CA GLN A 109 -16.94 34.38 11.43
C GLN A 109 -16.28 34.37 10.03
N SER A 110 -15.06 33.83 9.90
CA SER A 110 -14.41 33.67 8.59
C SER A 110 -15.23 32.76 7.69
N SER A 111 -15.33 33.10 6.40
CA SER A 111 -16.05 32.28 5.41
C SER A 111 -15.18 31.22 4.72
N PHE A 112 -13.98 30.95 5.26
CA PHE A 112 -13.02 29.96 4.77
C PHE A 112 -12.00 29.63 5.87
N GLY A 113 -11.35 28.47 5.75
CA GLY A 113 -10.33 28.00 6.70
C GLY A 113 -9.03 28.81 6.63
N LEU A 114 -8.38 28.93 7.77
CA LEU A 114 -7.26 29.81 8.04
C LEU A 114 -6.06 29.04 8.60
N THR A 115 -4.87 29.56 8.32
CA THR A 115 -3.70 29.34 9.19
C THR A 115 -3.70 30.41 10.28
N LEU A 116 -3.74 29.99 11.54
CA LEU A 116 -3.69 30.82 12.74
C LEU A 116 -2.36 30.53 13.46
N ASN A 117 -1.34 31.36 13.23
CA ASN A 117 0.02 31.09 13.71
C ASN A 117 0.48 32.12 14.74
N LEU A 118 0.43 31.75 16.03
CA LEU A 118 0.79 32.63 17.14
C LEU A 118 2.31 32.77 17.29
N ARG A 119 3.08 31.82 16.76
CA ARG A 119 4.55 31.85 16.77
C ARG A 119 5.12 32.80 15.73
N ASN A 120 4.45 32.94 14.59
CA ASN A 120 4.83 33.79 13.48
C ASN A 120 3.58 34.24 12.72
N THR A 121 3.02 35.36 13.14
CA THR A 121 1.75 35.90 12.62
C THR A 121 1.83 36.32 11.15
N ALA A 122 3.04 36.45 10.59
CA ALA A 122 3.23 36.66 9.16
C ALA A 122 2.91 35.42 8.30
N LEU A 123 2.83 34.23 8.91
CA LEU A 123 2.38 33.00 8.27
C LEU A 123 0.87 32.79 8.38
N SER A 124 0.17 33.59 9.20
CA SER A 124 -1.28 33.55 9.25
C SER A 124 -1.91 34.01 7.94
N THR A 125 -3.14 33.56 7.68
CA THR A 125 -3.86 33.83 6.43
C THR A 125 -5.19 34.55 6.68
N GLY A 126 -5.81 35.05 5.60
CA GLY A 126 -7.11 35.71 5.68
C GLY A 126 -7.10 36.90 6.64
N GLN A 127 -8.16 37.01 7.43
CA GLN A 127 -8.32 38.03 8.47
C GLN A 127 -7.30 37.93 9.61
N ALA A 128 -6.65 36.77 9.82
CA ALA A 128 -5.63 36.63 10.86
C ALA A 128 -4.23 37.10 10.44
N ARG A 129 -4.05 37.55 9.18
CA ARG A 129 -2.73 37.86 8.62
C ARG A 129 -2.12 39.06 9.34
N ASN A 130 -0.93 38.87 9.91
CA ASN A 130 -0.17 39.90 10.61
C ASN A 130 -0.86 40.50 11.85
N ASP A 131 -1.98 39.93 12.29
CA ASP A 131 -2.55 40.27 13.60
C ASP A 131 -1.52 40.09 14.70
N LYS A 132 -1.67 40.90 15.74
CA LYS A 132 -0.75 40.97 16.85
C LYS A 132 -1.48 40.65 18.14
N TYR A 133 -1.16 39.49 18.68
CA TYR A 133 -1.69 38.98 19.94
C TYR A 133 -0.85 39.48 21.12
N ILE A 134 -1.49 40.06 22.12
CA ILE A 134 -0.88 40.50 23.39
C ILE A 134 -1.75 39.92 24.51
N SER A 135 -1.17 39.12 25.41
CA SER A 135 -1.94 38.44 26.47
C SER A 135 -3.22 37.77 25.90
N ILE A 136 -3.08 37.02 24.81
CA ILE A 136 -4.15 36.21 24.26
C ILE A 136 -3.76 34.77 24.55
N GLU A 137 -4.55 34.12 25.39
CA GLU A 137 -4.33 32.74 25.80
C GLU A 137 -5.28 31.78 25.07
N GLY A 138 -6.25 32.30 24.30
CA GLY A 138 -7.26 31.51 23.62
C GLY A 138 -7.34 31.79 22.11
N ILE A 139 -7.57 30.75 21.32
CA ILE A 139 -7.90 30.87 19.89
C ILE A 139 -9.18 30.12 19.59
N ILE A 140 -10.07 30.76 18.84
CA ILE A 140 -11.24 30.13 18.24
C ILE A 140 -11.07 30.19 16.72
N GLY A 141 -10.95 29.03 16.09
CA GLY A 141 -10.91 28.86 14.64
C GLY A 141 -12.28 29.04 14.00
N THR A 142 -12.42 28.51 12.80
CA THR A 142 -13.52 28.71 11.86
C THR A 142 -14.40 27.47 11.78
N ASP A 143 -15.45 27.52 10.95
CA ASP A 143 -16.24 26.34 10.60
C ASP A 143 -15.64 25.55 9.41
N TYR A 144 -14.37 25.78 9.08
CA TYR A 144 -13.65 25.19 7.96
C TYR A 144 -12.26 24.72 8.39
N ASN A 145 -11.66 23.84 7.58
CA ASN A 145 -10.32 23.29 7.83
C ASN A 145 -9.26 24.36 8.13
N ASP A 146 -8.83 24.39 9.39
CA ASP A 146 -7.87 25.31 9.95
C ASP A 146 -6.52 24.63 10.26
N LEU A 147 -5.46 25.45 10.27
CA LEU A 147 -4.17 25.10 10.86
C LEU A 147 -3.87 26.06 12.00
N ILE A 148 -3.89 25.56 13.23
CA ILE A 148 -3.62 26.34 14.44
C ILE A 148 -2.22 26.00 14.95
N VAL A 149 -1.39 27.01 15.16
CA VAL A 149 -0.01 26.87 15.67
C VAL A 149 0.21 27.78 16.87
N GLY A 150 0.36 27.21 18.06
CA GLY A 150 0.67 27.96 19.28
C GLY A 150 2.12 28.45 19.33
N ASN A 151 2.43 29.31 20.31
CA ASN A 151 3.73 29.99 20.42
C ASN A 151 4.65 29.44 21.54
N GLY A 152 4.24 28.37 22.23
CA GLY A 152 4.98 27.75 23.34
C GLY A 152 4.53 28.16 24.74
N ASP A 153 3.65 29.17 24.84
CA ASP A 153 2.92 29.47 26.07
C ASP A 153 1.70 28.52 26.22
N LYS A 154 1.03 28.58 27.37
CA LYS A 154 -0.18 27.79 27.64
C LYS A 154 -1.38 28.38 26.90
N HIS A 155 -2.07 27.59 26.07
CA HIS A 155 -3.25 28.06 25.32
C HIS A 155 -4.49 27.17 25.48
N ASP A 156 -5.67 27.74 25.25
CA ASP A 156 -6.92 27.06 24.90
C ASP A 156 -7.16 27.23 23.39
N LEU A 157 -6.90 26.17 22.63
CA LEU A 157 -6.96 26.15 21.16
C LEU A 157 -8.19 25.38 20.72
N ARG A 158 -9.17 26.08 20.13
CA ARG A 158 -10.42 25.49 19.64
C ARG A 158 -10.48 25.66 18.14
N ALA A 159 -10.43 24.56 17.39
CA ALA A 159 -10.34 24.64 15.94
C ALA A 159 -11.69 24.90 15.26
N GLY A 160 -12.75 24.26 15.74
CA GLY A 160 -14.12 24.60 15.35
C GLY A 160 -14.76 23.46 14.58
N ALA A 161 -15.27 23.73 13.38
CA ALA A 161 -15.75 22.68 12.49
C ALA A 161 -14.83 22.55 11.28
N GLY A 162 -14.86 21.39 10.61
CA GLY A 162 -13.93 21.10 9.52
C GLY A 162 -12.88 20.09 9.94
N ASN A 163 -11.98 19.75 9.03
CA ASN A 163 -10.88 18.85 9.33
C ASN A 163 -9.63 19.67 9.64
N ASP A 164 -9.36 19.83 10.92
CA ASP A 164 -8.39 20.79 11.43
C ASP A 164 -7.07 20.12 11.80
N THR A 165 -6.01 20.93 11.88
CA THR A 165 -4.72 20.51 12.45
C THR A 165 -4.29 21.48 13.53
N VAL A 166 -4.05 20.98 14.73
CA VAL A 166 -3.63 21.78 15.89
C VAL A 166 -2.23 21.37 16.33
N ILE A 167 -1.33 22.35 16.36
CA ILE A 167 0.04 22.24 16.86
C ILE A 167 0.15 23.14 18.09
N GLY A 168 0.03 22.54 19.29
CA GLY A 168 0.00 23.29 20.55
C GLY A 168 1.29 24.06 20.84
N GLY A 169 2.43 23.36 20.82
CA GLY A 169 3.72 23.94 21.18
C GLY A 169 4.34 23.21 22.37
N SER A 170 5.05 23.96 23.22
CA SER A 170 5.74 23.49 24.43
C SER A 170 5.01 23.87 25.72
N GLY A 171 3.78 24.40 25.62
CA GLY A 171 2.99 24.84 26.75
C GLY A 171 2.33 23.67 27.47
N GLN A 172 1.29 23.97 28.25
CA GLN A 172 0.35 22.96 28.73
C GLN A 172 -1.02 23.21 28.09
N GLU A 173 -1.21 22.74 26.87
CA GLU A 173 -2.32 23.17 26.04
C GLU A 173 -3.64 22.47 26.41
N ILE A 174 -4.73 23.20 26.25
CA ILE A 174 -6.09 22.68 26.18
C ILE A 174 -6.48 22.75 24.72
N MET A 175 -6.76 21.61 24.09
CA MET A 175 -7.05 21.56 22.65
C MET A 175 -8.42 20.92 22.38
N ASP A 176 -9.15 21.48 21.43
CA ASP A 176 -10.43 20.97 20.94
C ASP A 176 -10.40 21.03 19.43
N GLY A 177 -10.39 19.88 18.74
CA GLY A 177 -10.52 19.83 17.28
C GLY A 177 -11.91 20.31 16.89
N GLY A 178 -12.91 19.60 17.35
CA GLY A 178 -14.31 20.01 17.28
C GLY A 178 -15.11 19.08 16.38
N ASP A 179 -15.87 19.63 15.43
CA ASP A 179 -16.66 18.83 14.51
C ASP A 179 -15.88 18.52 13.23
N GLY A 180 -15.46 17.27 13.03
CA GLY A 180 -14.80 16.88 11.78
C GLY A 180 -13.90 15.67 11.94
N ILE A 181 -12.81 15.63 11.18
CA ILE A 181 -11.72 14.67 11.34
C ILE A 181 -10.45 15.46 11.61
N ASP A 182 -10.09 15.57 12.88
CA ASP A 182 -9.08 16.50 13.35
C ASP A 182 -7.77 15.82 13.69
N THR A 183 -6.68 16.56 13.55
CA THR A 183 -5.31 16.07 13.80
C THR A 183 -4.63 16.87 14.88
N VAL A 184 -4.24 16.21 15.97
CA VAL A 184 -3.28 16.77 16.94
C VAL A 184 -1.86 16.47 16.45
N SER A 185 -1.00 17.48 16.36
CA SER A 185 0.32 17.34 15.76
C SER A 185 1.45 17.83 16.66
N TYR A 186 2.48 17.00 16.77
CA TYR A 186 3.70 17.24 17.53
C TYR A 186 4.92 17.44 16.63
N GLU A 187 4.71 17.79 15.35
CA GLU A 187 5.79 17.85 14.34
C GLU A 187 6.87 18.89 14.67
N LEU A 188 6.54 19.89 15.50
CA LEU A 188 7.47 20.92 15.98
C LEU A 188 8.13 20.58 17.32
N SER A 189 7.82 19.43 17.92
CA SER A 189 8.46 18.98 19.15
C SER A 189 9.96 18.75 18.93
N THR A 190 10.75 19.11 19.94
CA THR A 190 12.21 18.93 19.92
C THR A 190 12.66 17.60 20.56
N GLN A 191 11.72 16.71 20.87
CA GLN A 191 11.94 15.38 21.45
C GLN A 191 10.82 14.42 21.02
N GLY A 192 11.07 13.11 21.14
CA GLY A 192 10.08 12.09 20.78
C GLY A 192 8.94 12.02 21.78
N VAL A 193 7.70 11.92 21.33
CA VAL A 193 6.47 12.10 22.12
C VAL A 193 5.75 10.79 22.43
N SER A 194 4.95 10.78 23.50
CA SER A 194 4.05 9.66 23.80
C SER A 194 2.60 10.16 23.78
N VAL A 195 1.80 9.72 22.82
CA VAL A 195 0.44 10.26 22.59
C VAL A 195 -0.58 9.14 22.57
N SER A 196 -1.76 9.39 23.15
CA SER A 196 -2.90 8.47 23.11
C SER A 196 -4.21 9.21 22.83
N LEU A 197 -4.93 8.78 21.80
CA LEU A 197 -6.28 9.26 21.49
C LEU A 197 -7.37 8.61 22.37
N GLY A 198 -7.04 7.51 23.06
CA GLY A 198 -7.97 6.79 23.95
C GLY A 198 -8.49 7.61 25.15
N ALA A 199 -9.45 7.03 25.89
CA ALA A 199 -10.23 7.71 26.93
C ALA A 199 -9.35 8.47 27.96
N GLY A 200 -9.33 9.80 27.84
CA GLY A 200 -8.53 10.70 28.68
C GLY A 200 -7.58 11.62 27.91
N GLY A 201 -7.43 11.45 26.59
CA GLY A 201 -6.87 12.41 25.63
C GLY A 201 -5.75 13.27 26.19
N GLY A 202 -4.63 12.63 26.50
CA GLY A 202 -3.49 13.26 27.17
C GLY A 202 -2.19 12.82 26.54
N GLY A 203 -1.49 13.78 25.97
CA GLY A 203 -0.16 13.61 25.39
C GLY A 203 0.85 13.80 26.48
N VAL A 204 1.81 12.88 26.54
CA VAL A 204 2.99 13.01 27.38
C VAL A 204 4.19 13.22 26.45
N ASN A 205 4.61 14.48 26.25
CA ASN A 205 5.81 14.98 26.95
C ASN A 205 6.28 16.42 26.60
N ASP A 206 6.11 17.30 27.56
CA ASP A 206 6.99 18.44 27.83
C ASP A 206 7.00 18.74 29.33
N SER A 207 7.31 17.75 30.19
CA SER A 207 7.20 17.93 31.67
C SER A 207 5.84 18.45 32.20
N GLN A 208 4.86 18.63 31.30
CA GLN A 208 3.59 19.34 31.36
C GLN A 208 2.70 18.55 30.39
N SER A 209 1.48 18.24 30.83
CA SER A 209 0.57 17.33 30.15
C SER A 209 -0.51 18.14 29.46
N ASP A 210 -0.55 18.09 28.14
CA ASP A 210 -1.64 18.63 27.34
C ASP A 210 -2.93 17.87 27.66
N THR A 211 -4.06 18.52 27.43
CA THR A 211 -5.38 17.90 27.49
C THR A 211 -6.14 18.21 26.22
N TRP A 212 -6.82 17.21 25.66
CA TRP A 212 -7.60 17.43 24.45
C TRP A 212 -8.88 16.60 24.37
N LYS A 213 -9.69 16.95 23.39
CA LYS A 213 -10.89 16.22 22.95
C LYS A 213 -11.11 16.43 21.46
N ASN A 214 -11.95 15.57 20.87
CA ASN A 214 -12.36 15.67 19.47
C ASN A 214 -11.15 15.69 18.51
N PHE A 215 -10.28 14.68 18.64
CA PHE A 215 -9.19 14.44 17.71
C PHE A 215 -9.22 12.96 17.33
N GLU A 216 -9.29 12.68 16.04
CA GLU A 216 -9.33 11.33 15.48
C GLU A 216 -7.96 10.90 14.96
N ASN A 217 -7.05 11.86 14.73
CA ASN A 217 -5.73 11.61 14.15
C ASN A 217 -4.62 12.20 14.99
N VAL A 218 -3.43 11.61 14.87
CA VAL A 218 -2.21 12.12 15.51
C VAL A 218 -1.03 12.09 14.54
N ARG A 219 -0.24 13.16 14.56
CA ARG A 219 1.10 13.20 13.96
C ARG A 219 2.16 13.37 15.05
N GLY A 220 3.14 12.48 15.04
CA GLY A 220 4.32 12.52 15.91
C GLY A 220 5.30 13.64 15.57
N SER A 221 6.49 13.51 16.11
CA SER A 221 7.61 14.43 16.01
C SER A 221 8.63 13.98 14.95
N ASN A 222 9.84 14.51 15.01
CA ASN A 222 10.96 14.06 14.18
C ASN A 222 11.91 13.10 14.95
N TYR A 223 11.42 12.51 16.02
CA TYR A 223 12.15 11.65 16.93
C TYR A 223 11.32 10.42 17.27
N ASN A 224 11.93 9.44 17.94
CA ASN A 224 11.26 8.21 18.33
C ASN A 224 10.01 8.45 19.20
N ASP A 225 8.84 8.22 18.62
CA ASP A 225 7.55 8.45 19.23
C ASP A 225 6.88 7.13 19.69
N SER A 226 5.92 7.27 20.60
CA SER A 226 5.02 6.22 21.07
C SER A 226 3.58 6.69 20.90
N LEU A 227 2.95 6.32 19.79
CA LEU A 227 1.63 6.82 19.40
C LEU A 227 0.59 5.72 19.56
N SER A 228 -0.61 6.09 20.02
CA SER A 228 -1.74 5.18 20.08
C SER A 228 -3.05 5.84 19.71
N GLY A 229 -3.88 5.11 18.98
CA GLY A 229 -5.23 5.53 18.60
C GLY A 229 -6.27 5.16 19.65
N ASP A 230 -7.51 5.02 19.20
CA ASP A 230 -8.67 4.71 20.02
C ASP A 230 -9.50 3.55 19.43
N ALA A 231 -10.83 3.66 19.42
CA ALA A 231 -11.73 2.64 18.86
C ALA A 231 -12.40 3.10 17.56
N ASN A 232 -12.07 4.31 17.10
CA ASN A 232 -12.52 4.88 15.85
C ASN A 232 -11.46 4.63 14.77
N ALA A 233 -11.81 4.88 13.51
CA ALA A 233 -10.81 4.88 12.45
C ALA A 233 -9.86 6.07 12.60
N ASN A 234 -8.59 5.79 12.92
CA ASN A 234 -7.55 6.80 13.12
C ASN A 234 -6.56 6.82 11.94
N HIS A 235 -6.01 7.99 11.65
CA HIS A 235 -4.79 8.16 10.86
C HIS A 235 -3.65 8.55 11.80
N ILE A 236 -2.66 7.68 11.91
CA ILE A 236 -1.51 7.84 12.80
C ILE A 236 -0.25 7.96 11.96
N SER A 237 0.45 9.09 12.10
CA SER A 237 1.73 9.31 11.44
C SER A 237 2.86 9.46 12.46
N GLY A 238 3.92 8.67 12.32
CA GLY A 238 5.11 8.70 13.19
C GLY A 238 5.98 9.93 12.91
N GLY A 239 6.49 10.01 11.67
CA GLY A 239 7.27 11.14 11.19
C GLY A 239 8.67 10.70 10.83
N LEU A 240 9.67 11.25 11.52
CA LEU A 240 11.03 10.71 11.47
C LEU A 240 11.31 10.03 12.79
N GLY A 241 12.07 8.94 12.81
CA GLY A 241 12.45 8.37 14.09
C GLY A 241 12.62 6.88 14.03
N ALA A 242 12.38 6.22 15.16
CA ALA A 242 12.04 4.81 15.19
C ALA A 242 10.84 4.74 16.12
N ASP A 243 9.66 4.64 15.53
CA ASP A 243 8.40 4.93 16.17
C ASP A 243 7.67 3.65 16.54
N SER A 244 6.84 3.74 17.58
CA SER A 244 5.98 2.65 18.03
C SER A 244 4.53 3.11 17.95
N ILE A 245 3.75 2.48 17.06
CA ILE A 245 2.35 2.81 16.82
C ILE A 245 1.45 1.63 17.22
N TYR A 246 0.42 1.92 18.02
CA TYR A 246 -0.69 0.99 18.28
C TYR A 246 -2.04 1.66 18.00
N ALA A 247 -2.71 1.34 16.89
CA ALA A 247 -3.89 2.08 16.45
C ALA A 247 -5.15 1.76 17.26
N GLY A 248 -5.42 0.48 17.57
CA GLY A 248 -6.50 0.09 18.48
C GLY A 248 -7.59 -0.72 17.79
N ASP A 249 -8.84 -0.35 18.00
CA ASP A 249 -9.96 -0.88 17.19
C ASP A 249 -10.29 0.18 16.14
N GLY A 250 -10.82 -0.22 14.98
CA GLY A 250 -11.09 0.73 13.90
C GLY A 250 -10.54 0.24 12.59
N ASN A 251 -10.77 0.98 11.50
CA ASN A 251 -10.07 0.73 10.25
C ASN A 251 -9.01 1.82 10.13
N ASP A 252 -7.82 1.52 10.60
CA ASP A 252 -6.79 2.52 10.84
C ASP A 252 -5.82 2.64 9.67
N THR A 253 -5.22 3.82 9.53
CA THR A 253 -4.11 4.06 8.60
C THR A 253 -2.87 4.44 9.38
N LEU A 254 -1.82 3.63 9.25
CA LEU A 254 -0.56 3.78 9.96
C LEU A 254 0.54 4.11 8.95
N ASP A 255 1.14 5.28 9.10
CA ASP A 255 2.32 5.73 8.35
C ASP A 255 3.40 6.20 9.32
N ALA A 256 4.23 5.25 9.78
CA ALA A 256 5.31 5.58 10.71
C ALA A 256 6.36 6.52 10.10
N GLY A 257 6.38 6.68 8.78
CA GLY A 257 7.36 7.50 8.08
C GLY A 257 8.74 6.87 8.08
N SER A 258 9.77 7.72 8.15
CA SER A 258 11.15 7.25 8.02
C SER A 258 11.65 6.71 9.35
N GLY A 259 12.03 5.44 9.37
CA GLY A 259 12.56 4.88 10.59
C GLY A 259 12.84 3.40 10.49
N ALA A 260 12.83 2.72 11.62
CA ALA A 260 12.72 1.28 11.66
C ALA A 260 11.63 1.03 12.70
N ASP A 261 10.41 0.95 12.21
CA ASP A 261 9.24 1.28 13.02
C ASP A 261 8.48 0.02 13.42
N HIS A 262 7.73 0.12 14.51
CA HIS A 262 6.83 -0.93 14.96
C HIS A 262 5.40 -0.44 14.83
N MET A 263 4.62 -1.07 13.96
CA MET A 263 3.22 -0.71 13.72
C MET A 263 2.31 -1.88 14.06
N GLN A 264 1.28 -1.61 14.84
CA GLN A 264 0.21 -2.56 15.15
C GLN A 264 -1.14 -1.86 14.99
N GLY A 265 -1.95 -2.31 14.04
CA GLY A 265 -3.27 -1.81 13.69
C GLY A 265 -4.27 -2.22 14.77
N GLY A 266 -4.54 -3.52 14.88
CA GLY A 266 -5.31 -4.07 15.99
C GLY A 266 -6.57 -4.76 15.48
N ALA A 267 -7.75 -4.22 15.77
CA ALA A 267 -9.00 -4.84 15.35
C ALA A 267 -9.71 -4.00 14.27
N GLY A 268 -9.82 -4.56 13.08
CA GLY A 268 -10.54 -3.98 11.96
C GLY A 268 -9.77 -4.25 10.68
N SER A 269 -9.97 -3.43 9.66
CA SER A 269 -9.23 -3.54 8.40
C SER A 269 -8.25 -2.38 8.28
N ASP A 270 -6.99 -2.67 8.58
CA ASP A 270 -5.96 -1.66 8.77
C ASP A 270 -5.04 -1.55 7.56
N VAL A 271 -4.48 -0.36 7.34
CA VAL A 271 -3.52 -0.07 6.27
C VAL A 271 -2.20 0.40 6.87
N TYR A 272 -1.12 -0.27 6.49
CA TYR A 272 0.24 0.03 6.90
C TYR A 272 1.06 0.54 5.72
N TYR A 273 1.70 1.69 5.87
CA TYR A 273 2.71 2.16 4.92
C TYR A 273 4.10 1.77 5.41
N VAL A 274 4.83 1.03 4.58
CA VAL A 274 6.19 0.56 4.88
C VAL A 274 7.18 1.17 3.91
N ASP A 275 8.04 2.04 4.41
CA ASP A 275 9.08 2.70 3.63
C ASP A 275 10.49 2.17 3.91
N ASN A 276 10.66 1.40 4.99
CA ASN A 276 11.91 0.81 5.40
C ASN A 276 11.81 -0.71 5.52
N ALA A 277 12.83 -1.42 5.03
CA ALA A 277 12.85 -2.89 5.08
C ALA A 277 12.95 -3.47 6.50
N LYS A 278 13.10 -2.62 7.52
CA LYS A 278 13.10 -3.00 8.93
C LYS A 278 11.79 -2.66 9.65
N ASP A 279 10.82 -2.07 8.97
CA ASP A 279 9.52 -1.80 9.59
C ASP A 279 8.79 -3.11 9.87
N GLU A 280 8.15 -3.17 11.01
CA GLU A 280 7.41 -4.32 11.46
C GLU A 280 5.92 -3.98 11.51
N ALA A 281 5.19 -4.30 10.43
CA ALA A 281 3.73 -4.32 10.44
C ALA A 281 3.26 -5.63 11.10
N ARG A 282 2.73 -5.52 12.31
CA ARG A 282 2.34 -6.65 13.15
C ARG A 282 0.84 -6.69 13.34
N GLU A 283 0.25 -7.79 12.89
CA GLU A 283 -1.12 -8.15 13.24
C GLU A 283 -1.16 -9.22 14.32
N GLN A 284 -2.05 -9.04 15.30
CA GLN A 284 -2.37 -10.12 16.23
C GLN A 284 -3.30 -11.11 15.53
N SER A 285 -2.90 -12.38 15.48
CA SER A 285 -3.74 -13.44 14.94
C SER A 285 -5.12 -13.39 15.61
N TYR A 286 -6.21 -13.46 14.83
CA TYR A 286 -7.61 -13.56 15.26
C TYR A 286 -8.48 -12.28 15.36
N HIS A 287 -8.25 -11.26 14.54
CA HIS A 287 -9.20 -10.12 14.43
C HIS A 287 -10.03 -10.15 13.14
N ALA A 288 -11.15 -9.42 13.16
CA ALA A 288 -12.10 -9.36 12.07
C ALA A 288 -11.76 -8.19 11.15
N GLY A 289 -11.29 -8.47 9.94
CA GLY A 289 -10.97 -7.46 8.94
C GLY A 289 -10.09 -8.00 7.83
N THR A 290 -9.53 -7.12 7.03
CA THR A 290 -8.56 -7.44 5.98
C THR A 290 -7.48 -6.38 6.02
N ASP A 291 -6.29 -6.78 6.44
CA ASP A 291 -5.19 -5.88 6.71
C ASP A 291 -4.26 -5.82 5.50
N THR A 292 -3.80 -4.61 5.20
CA THR A 292 -3.03 -4.32 3.99
C THR A 292 -1.73 -3.61 4.33
N VAL A 293 -0.61 -4.20 3.90
CA VAL A 293 0.68 -3.52 3.85
C VAL A 293 0.89 -2.96 2.45
N ILE A 294 1.07 -1.65 2.34
CA ILE A 294 1.52 -0.96 1.12
C ILE A 294 2.98 -0.59 1.32
N THR A 295 3.87 -1.09 0.47
CA THR A 295 5.31 -0.91 0.65
C THR A 295 6.02 -0.31 -0.56
N SER A 296 6.94 0.62 -0.30
CA SER A 296 7.86 1.18 -1.31
C SER A 296 9.21 0.46 -1.38
N VAL A 297 9.41 -0.58 -0.57
CA VAL A 297 10.64 -1.36 -0.50
C VAL A 297 10.33 -2.85 -0.64
N SER A 298 11.36 -3.67 -0.87
CA SER A 298 11.16 -5.12 -0.79
C SER A 298 10.81 -5.52 0.65
N TYR A 299 9.75 -6.32 0.81
CA TYR A 299 9.17 -6.62 2.10
C TYR A 299 8.86 -8.10 2.27
N ASP A 300 9.06 -8.58 3.49
CA ASP A 300 8.76 -9.93 3.93
C ASP A 300 7.79 -9.83 5.10
N ALA A 301 6.55 -10.26 4.88
CA ALA A 301 5.51 -10.22 5.90
C ALA A 301 5.82 -11.15 7.09
N GLY A 302 6.70 -12.14 6.90
CA GLY A 302 7.17 -13.03 7.95
C GLY A 302 6.03 -13.74 8.69
N PHE A 303 5.91 -13.45 9.98
CA PHE A 303 4.87 -14.02 10.86
C PHE A 303 3.70 -13.06 11.12
N SER A 304 3.62 -11.94 10.41
CA SER A 304 2.44 -11.06 10.51
C SER A 304 1.21 -11.79 9.96
N ALA A 305 0.03 -11.51 10.51
CA ALA A 305 -1.23 -12.06 10.03
C ALA A 305 -1.83 -11.26 8.85
N VAL A 306 -1.06 -10.36 8.23
CA VAL A 306 -1.52 -9.49 7.14
C VAL A 306 -2.03 -10.30 5.94
N GLU A 307 -3.20 -9.95 5.42
CA GLU A 307 -3.82 -10.64 4.28
C GLU A 307 -3.38 -10.09 2.92
N ILE A 308 -3.02 -8.81 2.83
CA ILE A 308 -2.63 -8.17 1.56
C ILE A 308 -1.25 -7.50 1.70
N LEU A 309 -0.32 -7.89 0.84
CA LEU A 309 0.96 -7.22 0.68
C LEU A 309 1.05 -6.64 -0.74
N GLN A 310 1.11 -5.32 -0.82
CA GLN A 310 1.02 -4.55 -2.07
C GLN A 310 2.23 -3.64 -2.26
N ALA A 311 2.82 -3.69 -3.45
CA ALA A 311 3.81 -2.73 -3.90
C ALA A 311 3.17 -1.35 -4.15
N ALA A 312 3.78 -0.29 -3.64
CA ALA A 312 3.38 1.07 -3.96
C ALA A 312 3.63 1.38 -5.45
N ALA A 313 2.68 2.08 -6.07
CA ALA A 313 2.79 2.50 -7.46
C ALA A 313 3.85 3.60 -7.63
N GLY A 314 4.53 3.62 -8.78
CA GLY A 314 5.54 4.65 -9.10
C GLY A 314 6.93 4.44 -8.49
N TYR A 315 7.16 3.32 -7.80
CA TYR A 315 8.45 2.92 -7.26
C TYR A 315 9.17 1.91 -8.15
N ASP A 316 10.45 1.67 -7.85
CA ASP A 316 11.25 0.62 -8.49
C ASP A 316 10.61 -0.78 -8.27
N PRO A 317 10.99 -1.79 -9.09
CA PRO A 317 10.55 -3.16 -8.85
C PRO A 317 11.04 -3.68 -7.50
N ILE A 318 10.18 -4.40 -6.80
CA ILE A 318 10.42 -4.94 -5.46
C ILE A 318 10.14 -6.43 -5.36
N ASN A 319 10.67 -7.05 -4.31
CA ASN A 319 10.37 -8.41 -3.91
C ASN A 319 9.33 -8.40 -2.78
N LEU A 320 8.28 -9.21 -2.94
CA LEU A 320 7.25 -9.43 -1.93
C LEU A 320 7.26 -10.89 -1.50
N THR A 321 7.40 -11.11 -0.20
CA THR A 321 7.31 -12.44 0.41
C THR A 321 6.09 -12.47 1.33
N GLY A 322 5.18 -13.41 1.11
CA GLY A 322 4.00 -13.62 1.94
C GLY A 322 4.32 -14.20 3.32
N ASN A 323 3.29 -14.58 4.07
CA ASN A 323 3.43 -15.24 5.37
C ASN A 323 2.98 -16.71 5.30
N GLU A 324 2.97 -17.41 6.45
CA GLU A 324 2.55 -18.81 6.53
C GLU A 324 1.05 -19.03 6.29
N TYR A 325 0.26 -17.94 6.29
CA TYR A 325 -1.17 -17.92 6.01
C TYR A 325 -1.44 -17.67 4.52
N THR A 326 -2.70 -17.46 4.17
CA THR A 326 -3.06 -17.08 2.79
C THR A 326 -2.84 -15.58 2.63
N THR A 327 -1.88 -15.19 1.77
CA THR A 327 -1.60 -13.78 1.46
C THR A 327 -1.97 -13.47 0.00
N THR A 328 -2.51 -12.28 -0.24
CA THR A 328 -2.60 -11.69 -1.58
C THR A 328 -1.37 -10.82 -1.80
N LEU A 329 -0.55 -11.17 -2.79
CA LEU A 329 0.67 -10.45 -3.18
C LEU A 329 0.38 -9.66 -4.45
N ILE A 330 0.57 -8.34 -4.41
CA ILE A 330 0.28 -7.43 -5.53
C ILE A 330 1.55 -6.64 -5.87
N GLY A 331 2.15 -6.89 -7.03
CA GLY A 331 3.27 -6.12 -7.57
C GLY A 331 2.85 -4.77 -8.16
N ASN A 332 3.83 -4.07 -8.73
CA ASN A 332 3.65 -2.79 -9.42
C ASN A 332 3.85 -2.96 -10.94
N ASP A 333 4.02 -1.88 -11.70
CA ASP A 333 4.25 -1.99 -13.15
C ASP A 333 5.68 -2.48 -13.51
N GLY A 334 6.54 -2.69 -12.51
CA GLY A 334 7.91 -3.14 -12.63
C GLY A 334 8.05 -4.66 -12.70
N SER A 335 9.27 -5.17 -12.93
CA SER A 335 9.55 -6.61 -12.89
C SER A 335 9.76 -7.10 -11.45
N ASN A 336 8.68 -7.49 -10.79
CA ASN A 336 8.63 -7.90 -9.40
C ASN A 336 9.02 -9.37 -9.19
N VAL A 337 9.36 -9.69 -7.94
CA VAL A 337 9.48 -11.08 -7.47
C VAL A 337 8.44 -11.32 -6.39
N LEU A 338 7.53 -12.26 -6.61
CA LEU A 338 6.47 -12.61 -5.68
C LEU A 338 6.70 -14.04 -5.17
N LYS A 339 6.82 -14.20 -3.86
CA LYS A 339 7.07 -15.50 -3.22
C LYS A 339 5.97 -15.81 -2.22
N SER A 340 5.22 -16.88 -2.47
CA SER A 340 4.38 -17.48 -1.43
C SER A 340 5.29 -18.10 -0.36
N ASP A 341 4.91 -17.97 0.92
CA ASP A 341 5.65 -18.55 2.06
C ASP A 341 4.72 -19.40 2.95
N GLY A 342 3.72 -20.02 2.33
CA GLY A 342 2.68 -20.82 2.95
C GLY A 342 1.29 -20.54 2.39
N GLY A 343 0.26 -21.07 3.09
CA GLY A 343 -1.15 -20.88 2.72
C GLY A 343 -1.51 -21.29 1.30
N GLY A 344 -2.60 -20.73 0.76
CA GLY A 344 -2.94 -20.80 -0.66
C GLY A 344 -3.01 -19.37 -1.20
N SER A 345 -1.84 -18.80 -1.47
CA SER A 345 -1.64 -17.38 -1.76
C SER A 345 -2.13 -17.00 -3.16
N VAL A 346 -2.55 -15.75 -3.34
CA VAL A 346 -2.91 -15.19 -4.65
C VAL A 346 -1.84 -14.19 -5.05
N MET A 347 -1.21 -14.36 -6.20
CA MET A 347 -0.14 -13.50 -6.69
C MET A 347 -0.55 -12.78 -7.98
N MET A 348 -0.34 -11.47 -8.03
CA MET A 348 -0.58 -10.60 -9.18
C MET A 348 0.66 -9.71 -9.36
N GLY A 349 1.47 -9.91 -10.40
CA GLY A 349 2.71 -9.15 -10.63
C GLY A 349 2.44 -7.77 -11.18
N GLY A 350 1.51 -7.65 -12.13
CA GLY A 350 1.02 -6.37 -12.65
C GLY A 350 1.52 -6.11 -14.06
N GLY A 351 2.37 -5.11 -14.22
CA GLY A 351 3.12 -4.89 -15.45
C GLY A 351 4.50 -5.54 -15.37
N GLY A 352 5.35 -5.35 -16.38
CA GLY A 352 6.73 -5.82 -16.29
C GLY A 352 6.90 -7.27 -16.73
N ASN A 353 7.86 -7.98 -16.15
CA ASN A 353 8.19 -9.38 -16.44
C ASN A 353 8.48 -10.01 -15.08
N ASP A 354 7.53 -10.74 -14.54
CA ASP A 354 7.53 -11.08 -13.12
C ASP A 354 8.03 -12.50 -12.86
N VAL A 355 8.53 -12.69 -11.63
CA VAL A 355 8.99 -14.00 -11.16
C VAL A 355 8.18 -14.43 -9.95
N TYR A 356 7.57 -15.61 -10.06
CA TYR A 356 6.73 -16.20 -9.03
C TYR A 356 7.42 -17.41 -8.40
N TYR A 357 7.42 -17.51 -7.07
CA TYR A 357 7.82 -18.71 -6.34
C TYR A 357 6.60 -19.32 -5.67
N ILE A 358 6.29 -20.56 -6.05
CA ILE A 358 5.10 -21.32 -5.66
C ILE A 358 5.50 -22.47 -4.75
N ASP A 359 4.93 -22.51 -3.56
CA ASP A 359 5.22 -23.50 -2.53
C ASP A 359 3.99 -24.33 -2.11
N SER A 360 2.79 -23.89 -2.49
CA SER A 360 1.53 -24.56 -2.21
C SER A 360 0.75 -24.88 -3.49
N ALA A 361 0.11 -26.05 -3.49
CA ALA A 361 -0.76 -26.45 -4.60
C ALA A 361 -2.08 -25.64 -4.63
N ALA A 362 -2.34 -24.88 -3.55
CA ALA A 362 -3.49 -23.99 -3.44
C ALA A 362 -3.18 -22.56 -3.93
N ASP A 363 -1.92 -22.23 -4.23
CA ASP A 363 -1.54 -20.92 -4.74
C ASP A 363 -2.21 -20.65 -6.10
N GLN A 364 -2.42 -19.38 -6.41
CA GLN A 364 -2.95 -18.92 -7.68
C GLN A 364 -2.13 -17.74 -8.19
N ILE A 365 -1.84 -17.75 -9.49
CA ILE A 365 -1.25 -16.60 -10.16
C ILE A 365 -2.30 -15.99 -11.09
N VAL A 366 -2.63 -14.73 -10.86
CA VAL A 366 -3.57 -13.95 -11.66
C VAL A 366 -2.81 -12.76 -12.23
N ASP A 367 -2.01 -13.03 -13.25
CA ASP A 367 -1.30 -12.01 -14.03
C ASP A 367 -1.60 -12.20 -15.52
N THR A 368 -1.61 -11.11 -16.29
CA THR A 368 -1.79 -11.12 -17.74
C THR A 368 -0.81 -10.21 -18.49
N GLY A 369 0.06 -9.47 -17.79
CA GLY A 369 1.03 -8.55 -18.38
C GLY A 369 2.45 -9.11 -18.30
N GLY A 370 3.22 -8.99 -19.39
CA GLY A 370 4.64 -9.33 -19.35
C GLY A 370 5.04 -10.63 -20.02
N VAL A 371 6.30 -11.01 -19.78
CA VAL A 371 6.85 -12.35 -20.04
C VAL A 371 7.29 -12.93 -18.70
N ASP A 372 6.48 -13.84 -18.17
CA ASP A 372 6.54 -14.19 -16.76
C ASP A 372 7.05 -15.61 -16.53
N VAL A 373 7.62 -15.81 -15.34
CA VAL A 373 8.22 -17.07 -14.94
C VAL A 373 7.71 -17.52 -13.57
N ALA A 374 7.17 -18.74 -13.49
CA ALA A 374 6.81 -19.39 -12.24
C ALA A 374 7.78 -20.54 -11.90
N TYR A 375 8.32 -20.52 -10.68
CA TYR A 375 9.08 -21.62 -10.08
C TYR A 375 8.23 -22.34 -9.06
N ALA A 376 7.79 -23.56 -9.38
CA ALA A 376 6.99 -24.39 -8.50
C ALA A 376 7.86 -25.41 -7.77
N THR A 377 7.77 -25.45 -6.44
CA THR A 377 8.39 -26.48 -5.58
C THR A 377 7.43 -27.60 -5.21
N THR A 378 6.14 -27.43 -5.54
CA THR A 378 5.07 -28.41 -5.37
C THR A 378 4.32 -28.64 -6.67
N SER A 379 3.38 -29.60 -6.66
CA SER A 379 2.51 -29.84 -7.81
C SER A 379 1.59 -28.65 -8.06
N PHE A 380 1.57 -28.14 -9.29
CA PHE A 380 0.91 -26.88 -9.60
C PHE A 380 0.13 -26.91 -10.92
N THR A 381 -0.93 -26.11 -10.98
CA THR A 381 -1.79 -25.94 -12.16
C THR A 381 -2.04 -24.46 -12.38
N LEU A 382 -1.69 -23.94 -13.54
CA LEU A 382 -1.97 -22.55 -13.89
C LEU A 382 -3.49 -22.30 -13.95
N ALA A 383 -3.92 -21.18 -13.38
CA ALA A 383 -5.29 -20.72 -13.52
C ALA A 383 -5.61 -20.39 -14.99
N SER A 384 -6.87 -20.52 -15.39
CA SER A 384 -7.28 -20.33 -16.80
C SER A 384 -7.06 -18.92 -17.33
N ASN A 385 -7.01 -17.94 -16.43
CA ASN A 385 -6.79 -16.52 -16.70
C ASN A 385 -5.34 -16.07 -16.42
N SER A 386 -4.43 -17.01 -16.14
CA SER A 386 -3.03 -16.73 -15.87
C SER A 386 -2.23 -16.63 -17.18
N GLY A 387 -1.55 -15.53 -17.42
CA GLY A 387 -0.74 -15.24 -18.60
C GLY A 387 0.67 -15.81 -18.56
N ILE A 388 1.01 -16.60 -17.54
CA ILE A 388 2.39 -17.10 -17.32
C ILE A 388 2.94 -17.87 -18.53
N ASP A 389 4.06 -17.40 -19.05
CA ASP A 389 4.73 -18.00 -20.20
C ASP A 389 5.51 -19.27 -19.84
N GLN A 390 6.20 -19.26 -18.68
CA GLN A 390 7.12 -20.34 -18.33
C GLN A 390 6.88 -20.86 -16.92
N VAL A 391 6.83 -22.18 -16.77
CA VAL A 391 6.71 -22.86 -15.47
C VAL A 391 7.84 -23.87 -15.31
N TYR A 392 8.63 -23.68 -14.26
CA TYR A 392 9.77 -24.50 -13.87
C TYR A 392 9.42 -25.29 -12.61
N ALA A 393 9.48 -26.62 -12.70
CA ALA A 393 9.49 -27.45 -11.50
C ALA A 393 10.86 -27.42 -10.83
N VAL A 394 10.87 -27.33 -9.49
CA VAL A 394 12.07 -27.34 -8.66
C VAL A 394 11.96 -28.45 -7.62
N GLY A 395 12.94 -29.34 -7.56
CA GLY A 395 12.94 -30.47 -6.63
C GLY A 395 12.11 -31.67 -7.10
N GLU A 396 11.20 -32.16 -6.26
CA GLU A 396 10.47 -33.43 -6.44
C GLU A 396 9.02 -33.22 -6.92
N VAL A 397 8.75 -32.14 -7.65
CA VAL A 397 7.41 -31.82 -8.18
C VAL A 397 6.87 -32.95 -9.06
N ALA A 398 5.72 -33.50 -8.70
CA ALA A 398 5.13 -34.61 -9.45
C ALA A 398 4.27 -34.16 -10.64
N VAL A 399 3.61 -32.99 -10.55
CA VAL A 399 2.62 -32.54 -11.56
C VAL A 399 2.84 -31.08 -11.93
N LEU A 400 2.86 -30.78 -13.23
CA LEU A 400 2.79 -29.43 -13.77
C LEU A 400 1.71 -29.36 -14.85
N ASN A 401 0.74 -28.47 -14.68
CA ASN A 401 -0.28 -28.23 -15.69
C ASN A 401 -0.25 -26.77 -16.14
N GLY A 402 -0.18 -26.56 -17.45
CA GLY A 402 -0.43 -25.29 -18.09
C GLY A 402 -1.92 -24.96 -18.15
N ASN A 403 -2.30 -24.04 -19.03
CA ASN A 403 -3.66 -23.56 -19.18
C ASN A 403 -4.06 -23.48 -20.67
N ALA A 404 -4.72 -22.41 -21.12
CA ALA A 404 -5.17 -22.27 -22.51
C ALA A 404 -4.22 -21.41 -23.38
N PHE A 405 -3.17 -20.86 -22.77
CA PHE A 405 -2.15 -20.05 -23.41
C PHE A 405 -0.95 -20.91 -23.84
N ASP A 406 -0.07 -20.36 -24.67
CA ASP A 406 1.14 -21.05 -25.11
C ASP A 406 2.15 -21.12 -23.96
N ASN A 407 2.24 -22.25 -23.25
CA ASN A 407 3.11 -22.40 -22.08
C ASN A 407 4.41 -23.17 -22.39
N VAL A 408 5.50 -22.82 -21.69
CA VAL A 408 6.72 -23.62 -21.61
C VAL A 408 6.81 -24.30 -20.26
N LEU A 409 6.71 -25.63 -20.24
CA LEU A 409 6.74 -26.43 -19.02
C LEU A 409 8.07 -27.18 -18.92
N LEU A 410 8.80 -27.00 -17.82
CA LEU A 410 10.07 -27.69 -17.54
C LEU A 410 9.96 -28.56 -16.30
N GLY A 411 10.11 -29.88 -16.49
CA GLY A 411 10.17 -30.89 -15.44
C GLY A 411 11.52 -30.97 -14.74
N THR A 412 11.71 -32.03 -13.95
CA THR A 412 12.91 -32.26 -13.13
C THR A 412 13.63 -33.54 -13.55
N SER A 413 14.65 -33.97 -12.81
CA SER A 413 15.28 -35.27 -13.08
C SER A 413 14.45 -36.46 -12.57
N GLY A 414 13.44 -36.19 -11.74
CA GLY A 414 12.47 -37.13 -11.22
C GLY A 414 11.36 -37.44 -12.22
N LYS A 415 10.33 -38.16 -11.79
CA LYS A 415 9.17 -38.48 -12.64
C LYS A 415 8.14 -37.36 -12.57
N ASN A 416 7.79 -36.76 -13.71
CA ASN A 416 6.77 -35.74 -13.79
C ASN A 416 5.53 -36.20 -14.59
N THR A 417 4.36 -35.65 -14.26
CA THR A 417 3.14 -35.69 -15.07
C THR A 417 2.85 -34.28 -15.54
N MET A 418 2.90 -34.05 -16.85
CA MET A 418 2.85 -32.72 -17.43
C MET A 418 1.71 -32.62 -18.45
N ASN A 419 0.96 -31.54 -18.39
CA ASN A 419 -0.15 -31.26 -19.31
C ASN A 419 -0.07 -29.80 -19.79
N GLY A 420 0.12 -29.59 -21.09
CA GLY A 420 0.12 -28.25 -21.70
C GLY A 420 -1.23 -27.56 -21.57
N GLY A 421 -2.29 -28.25 -22.01
CA GLY A 421 -3.66 -27.79 -21.87
C GLY A 421 -4.25 -27.41 -23.23
N GLY A 422 -4.46 -26.14 -23.49
CA GLY A 422 -4.65 -25.60 -24.84
C GLY A 422 -3.56 -24.60 -25.15
N GLY A 423 -3.48 -24.12 -26.40
CA GLY A 423 -2.33 -23.33 -26.84
C GLY A 423 -1.26 -24.21 -27.46
N ASN A 424 -0.16 -23.62 -27.89
CA ASN A 424 0.96 -24.30 -28.56
C ASN A 424 2.12 -24.48 -27.56
N ASP A 425 2.10 -25.61 -26.85
CA ASP A 425 2.94 -25.77 -25.67
C ASP A 425 4.31 -26.37 -25.98
N LYS A 426 5.33 -26.02 -25.19
CA LYS A 426 6.64 -26.70 -25.18
C LYS A 426 6.84 -27.44 -23.87
N ILE A 427 7.02 -28.75 -23.93
CA ILE A 427 7.11 -29.61 -22.75
C ILE A 427 8.48 -30.30 -22.72
N TYR A 428 9.25 -30.01 -21.66
CA TYR A 428 10.55 -30.60 -21.37
C TYR A 428 10.43 -31.52 -20.15
N GLY A 429 10.27 -32.82 -20.37
CA GLY A 429 10.20 -33.80 -19.27
C GLY A 429 11.48 -33.86 -18.43
N LYS A 430 12.63 -33.67 -19.09
CA LYS A 430 13.98 -33.79 -18.54
C LYS A 430 14.30 -35.24 -18.13
N GLY A 431 14.60 -35.53 -16.87
CA GLY A 431 14.97 -36.89 -16.46
C GLY A 431 13.74 -37.74 -16.18
N GLY A 432 13.91 -38.90 -15.54
CA GLY A 432 12.75 -39.67 -15.08
C GLY A 432 11.92 -40.32 -16.18
N LYS A 433 10.74 -40.82 -15.79
CA LYS A 433 9.79 -41.51 -16.69
C LYS A 433 8.50 -40.72 -16.74
N ASP A 434 8.45 -39.77 -17.64
CA ASP A 434 7.42 -38.75 -17.58
C ASP A 434 6.15 -39.17 -18.29
N VAL A 435 5.07 -38.49 -17.94
CA VAL A 435 3.78 -38.60 -18.62
C VAL A 435 3.46 -37.23 -19.20
N LEU A 436 3.62 -37.09 -20.51
CA LEU A 436 3.51 -35.83 -21.22
C LEU A 436 2.21 -35.80 -22.03
N THR A 437 1.43 -34.74 -21.85
CA THR A 437 0.19 -34.46 -22.58
C THR A 437 0.30 -33.05 -23.16
N GLY A 438 0.16 -32.91 -24.48
CA GLY A 438 0.22 -31.60 -25.13
C GLY A 438 -1.11 -30.88 -24.98
N GLY A 439 -2.18 -31.58 -25.34
CA GLY A 439 -3.54 -31.08 -25.30
C GLY A 439 -3.97 -30.48 -26.65
N ALA A 440 -4.43 -29.23 -26.64
CA ALA A 440 -5.06 -28.57 -27.77
C ALA A 440 -4.19 -27.46 -28.35
N GLY A 441 -3.33 -27.80 -29.30
CA GLY A 441 -2.69 -26.85 -30.20
C GLY A 441 -1.58 -27.54 -30.94
N LYS A 442 -0.55 -26.82 -31.36
CA LYS A 442 0.65 -27.43 -31.96
C LYS A 442 1.69 -27.57 -30.88
N ASP A 443 1.87 -28.78 -30.37
CA ASP A 443 2.68 -28.97 -29.17
C ASP A 443 4.07 -29.53 -29.52
N TRP A 444 5.08 -29.16 -28.73
CA TRP A 444 6.46 -29.64 -28.87
C TRP A 444 6.86 -30.45 -27.63
N PHE A 445 7.08 -31.75 -27.84
CA PHE A 445 7.65 -32.64 -26.84
C PHE A 445 9.16 -32.70 -27.03
N VAL A 446 9.91 -32.12 -26.09
CA VAL A 446 11.36 -31.92 -26.22
C VAL A 446 12.13 -32.99 -25.46
N PHE A 447 12.97 -33.72 -26.19
CA PHE A 447 13.89 -34.71 -25.65
C PHE A 447 15.32 -34.17 -25.78
N ASP A 448 15.87 -33.69 -24.67
CA ASP A 448 17.19 -33.07 -24.56
C ASP A 448 18.09 -33.69 -23.47
N THR A 449 17.61 -34.74 -22.82
CA THR A 449 18.30 -35.46 -21.74
C THR A 449 18.57 -36.91 -22.10
N LYS A 450 19.37 -37.59 -21.27
CA LYS A 450 19.82 -38.96 -21.53
C LYS A 450 18.64 -39.95 -21.68
N LEU A 451 18.58 -40.59 -22.85
CA LEU A 451 17.58 -41.58 -23.22
C LEU A 451 17.86 -42.99 -22.67
N GLY A 452 16.80 -43.78 -22.53
CA GLY A 452 16.86 -45.20 -22.22
C GLY A 452 15.60 -45.73 -21.55
N LYS A 453 15.48 -47.05 -21.42
CA LYS A 453 14.29 -47.71 -20.84
C LYS A 453 13.95 -47.29 -19.41
N SER A 454 14.96 -46.84 -18.65
CA SER A 454 14.78 -46.30 -17.30
C SER A 454 14.26 -44.86 -17.29
N SER A 455 14.36 -44.15 -18.42
CA SER A 455 13.92 -42.77 -18.62
C SER A 455 13.01 -42.60 -19.85
N MET A 456 12.29 -43.65 -20.24
CA MET A 456 11.42 -43.59 -21.41
C MET A 456 10.09 -42.97 -21.01
N ASP A 457 9.80 -41.82 -21.60
CA ASP A 457 8.58 -41.07 -21.37
C ASP A 457 7.37 -41.67 -22.07
N THR A 458 6.19 -41.32 -21.59
CA THR A 458 4.92 -41.63 -22.23
C THR A 458 4.27 -40.35 -22.73
N VAL A 459 4.14 -40.23 -24.05
CA VAL A 459 3.37 -39.17 -24.70
C VAL A 459 1.93 -39.66 -24.89
N LYS A 460 0.96 -38.97 -24.31
CA LYS A 460 -0.44 -39.46 -24.23
C LYS A 460 -1.24 -39.20 -25.51
N ASP A 461 -1.16 -38.00 -26.07
CA ASP A 461 -2.16 -37.48 -27.00
C ASP A 461 -1.61 -36.91 -28.31
N PHE A 462 -0.34 -37.18 -28.63
CA PHE A 462 0.34 -36.70 -29.85
C PHE A 462 -0.49 -36.81 -31.14
N LYS A 463 -0.69 -35.67 -31.81
CA LYS A 463 -1.40 -35.52 -33.09
C LYS A 463 -0.39 -35.35 -34.23
N ALA A 464 -0.21 -36.41 -35.03
CA ALA A 464 0.69 -36.39 -36.18
C ALA A 464 0.31 -35.32 -37.20
N GLY A 465 1.31 -34.62 -37.74
CA GLY A 465 1.15 -33.48 -38.65
C GLY A 465 0.88 -32.14 -37.94
N GLN A 466 0.47 -32.16 -36.67
CA GLN A 466 0.22 -30.98 -35.86
C GLN A 466 1.36 -30.77 -34.86
N ASP A 467 1.59 -31.77 -34.02
CA ASP A 467 2.59 -31.73 -32.96
C ASP A 467 3.99 -32.06 -33.49
N LYS A 468 4.99 -31.85 -32.63
CA LYS A 468 6.40 -32.06 -32.92
C LYS A 468 7.09 -32.83 -31.81
N ILE A 469 7.93 -33.76 -32.23
CA ILE A 469 8.93 -34.41 -31.39
C ILE A 469 10.23 -33.66 -31.66
N VAL A 470 10.76 -32.97 -30.66
CA VAL A 470 12.01 -32.22 -30.78
C VAL A 470 13.12 -33.04 -30.16
N LEU A 471 14.16 -33.30 -30.93
CA LEU A 471 15.29 -34.12 -30.51
C LEU A 471 16.55 -33.26 -30.46
N ASP A 472 17.22 -33.20 -29.31
CA ASP A 472 18.58 -32.67 -29.24
C ASP A 472 19.54 -33.63 -29.96
N ASN A 473 20.27 -33.12 -30.94
CA ASN A 473 21.19 -33.94 -31.72
C ASN A 473 22.30 -34.57 -30.85
N ALA A 474 22.63 -33.97 -29.71
CA ALA A 474 23.66 -34.44 -28.80
C ALA A 474 23.35 -35.82 -28.21
N LEU A 475 22.07 -36.22 -28.19
CA LEU A 475 21.62 -37.54 -27.74
C LEU A 475 22.15 -38.67 -28.63
N PHE A 476 22.49 -38.38 -29.89
CA PHE A 476 22.83 -39.40 -30.88
C PHE A 476 24.33 -39.58 -31.12
N LYS A 477 25.21 -38.96 -30.31
CA LYS A 477 26.68 -39.05 -30.45
C LYS A 477 27.24 -40.48 -30.51
N SER A 478 26.52 -41.44 -29.93
CA SER A 478 26.88 -42.86 -29.97
C SER A 478 26.81 -43.46 -31.37
N ASN A 479 25.85 -43.00 -32.19
CA ASN A 479 25.76 -43.34 -33.60
C ASN A 479 26.42 -42.23 -34.44
N LYS A 480 27.73 -42.38 -34.68
CA LYS A 480 28.54 -41.36 -35.40
C LYS A 480 28.00 -41.05 -36.80
N SER A 481 27.45 -42.04 -37.49
CA SER A 481 26.88 -41.85 -38.83
C SER A 481 25.62 -40.99 -38.77
N PHE A 482 24.75 -41.24 -37.79
CA PHE A 482 23.53 -40.46 -37.62
C PHE A 482 23.86 -39.04 -37.18
N TYR A 483 24.66 -38.91 -36.12
CA TYR A 483 25.06 -37.64 -35.52
C TYR A 483 25.75 -36.70 -36.52
N GLY A 484 26.63 -37.22 -37.38
CA GLY A 484 27.31 -36.41 -38.39
C GLY A 484 26.43 -36.01 -39.58
N ALA A 485 25.31 -36.70 -39.80
CA ALA A 485 24.44 -36.49 -40.95
C ALA A 485 23.20 -35.63 -40.65
N ILE A 486 22.70 -35.67 -39.41
CA ILE A 486 21.59 -34.80 -38.99
C ILE A 486 22.07 -33.36 -38.78
N LYS A 487 21.40 -32.42 -39.45
CA LYS A 487 21.59 -31.00 -39.20
C LYS A 487 20.78 -30.59 -37.99
N LYS A 488 21.33 -29.72 -37.16
CA LYS A 488 20.65 -29.16 -35.99
C LYS A 488 20.30 -27.69 -36.17
N GLY A 489 19.18 -27.28 -35.56
CA GLY A 489 18.77 -25.89 -35.43
C GLY A 489 19.19 -25.27 -34.10
N THR A 490 18.38 -24.33 -33.64
CA THR A 490 18.37 -23.83 -32.26
C THR A 490 16.99 -24.11 -31.64
N PRO A 491 16.81 -24.03 -30.31
CA PRO A 491 15.49 -24.19 -29.67
C PRO A 491 14.38 -23.31 -30.28
N ASP A 492 14.72 -22.08 -30.70
CA ASP A 492 13.76 -21.16 -31.33
C ASP A 492 13.59 -21.39 -32.84
N LYS A 493 14.55 -22.06 -33.47
CA LYS A 493 14.58 -22.32 -34.92
C LYS A 493 15.05 -23.75 -35.20
N PRO A 494 14.27 -24.77 -34.82
CA PRO A 494 14.65 -26.16 -35.06
C PRO A 494 14.69 -26.48 -36.56
N LEU A 495 15.53 -27.45 -36.94
CA LEU A 495 15.58 -27.96 -38.32
C LEU A 495 14.76 -29.24 -38.47
N LYS A 496 14.14 -29.43 -39.64
CA LYS A 496 13.37 -30.64 -39.95
C LYS A 496 14.27 -31.85 -40.11
N LEU A 497 13.83 -32.99 -39.58
CA LEU A 497 14.49 -34.27 -39.84
C LEU A 497 14.36 -34.67 -41.32
N GLY A 498 15.44 -35.17 -41.92
CA GLY A 498 15.41 -35.72 -43.28
C GLY A 498 14.66 -37.06 -43.36
N LYS A 499 13.96 -37.30 -44.47
CA LYS A 499 13.16 -38.52 -44.69
C LYS A 499 13.94 -39.83 -44.53
N SER A 500 15.21 -39.84 -44.91
CA SER A 500 16.08 -41.02 -44.84
C SER A 500 16.48 -41.41 -43.41
N PHE A 501 16.10 -40.63 -42.40
CA PHE A 501 16.49 -40.87 -41.01
C PHE A 501 15.41 -41.52 -40.15
N PHE A 502 14.23 -41.80 -40.73
CA PHE A 502 13.08 -42.31 -39.99
C PHE A 502 12.43 -43.49 -40.71
N THR A 503 12.21 -44.57 -39.95
CA THR A 503 11.64 -45.83 -40.44
C THR A 503 10.50 -46.31 -39.53
N ILE A 504 9.44 -46.83 -40.14
CA ILE A 504 8.33 -47.51 -39.45
C ILE A 504 8.63 -49.01 -39.41
N GLY A 505 8.74 -49.60 -38.22
CA GLY A 505 9.12 -51.00 -38.07
C GLY A 505 9.28 -51.44 -36.61
N SER A 506 9.47 -52.74 -36.40
CA SER A 506 9.77 -53.29 -35.06
C SER A 506 11.24 -53.20 -34.68
N ASP A 507 12.13 -53.14 -35.69
CA ASP A 507 13.58 -53.22 -35.54
C ASP A 507 14.23 -52.32 -36.59
N ALA A 508 15.42 -51.78 -36.29
CA ALA A 508 16.33 -51.29 -37.31
C ALA A 508 16.75 -52.50 -38.14
N LYS A 509 16.56 -52.48 -39.47
CA LYS A 509 16.83 -53.63 -40.36
C LYS A 509 18.13 -53.47 -41.11
N ASP A 510 18.54 -52.23 -41.34
CA ASP A 510 19.80 -51.89 -41.96
C ASP A 510 20.41 -50.62 -41.33
N LYS A 511 21.63 -50.27 -41.77
CA LYS A 511 22.42 -49.16 -41.21
C LYS A 511 21.85 -47.76 -41.46
N SER A 512 20.77 -47.66 -42.24
CA SER A 512 20.07 -46.41 -42.54
C SER A 512 18.79 -46.23 -41.73
N ASP A 513 18.37 -47.25 -40.97
CA ASP A 513 17.24 -47.18 -40.06
C ASP A 513 17.64 -46.54 -38.72
N TYR A 514 17.84 -45.21 -38.73
CA TYR A 514 18.34 -44.47 -37.57
C TYR A 514 17.31 -44.31 -36.45
N LEU A 515 16.16 -43.69 -36.75
CA LEU A 515 15.01 -43.62 -35.84
C LEU A 515 13.96 -44.64 -36.29
N VAL A 516 13.51 -45.48 -35.34
CA VAL A 516 12.58 -46.57 -35.60
C VAL A 516 11.34 -46.42 -34.73
N TYR A 517 10.17 -46.38 -35.36
CA TYR A 517 8.89 -46.35 -34.66
C TYR A 517 8.09 -47.65 -34.86
N ASN A 518 7.82 -48.34 -33.76
CA ASN A 518 7.03 -49.56 -33.74
C ASN A 518 5.56 -49.24 -33.50
N LYS A 519 4.79 -49.15 -34.59
CA LYS A 519 3.34 -48.85 -34.55
C LYS A 519 2.51 -49.86 -33.73
N LYS A 520 2.98 -51.10 -33.52
CA LYS A 520 2.24 -52.08 -32.69
C LYS A 520 2.35 -51.77 -31.20
N THR A 521 3.54 -51.37 -30.76
CA THR A 521 3.84 -51.08 -29.34
C THR A 521 3.68 -49.60 -28.99
N GLY A 522 3.77 -48.72 -29.99
CA GLY A 522 3.82 -47.26 -29.84
C GLY A 522 5.19 -46.72 -29.45
N VAL A 523 6.24 -47.55 -29.47
CA VAL A 523 7.58 -47.15 -29.01
C VAL A 523 8.39 -46.53 -30.14
N LEU A 524 8.96 -45.36 -29.89
CA LEU A 524 10.00 -44.72 -30.69
C LEU A 524 11.36 -45.05 -30.07
N SER A 525 12.31 -45.45 -30.91
CA SER A 525 13.67 -45.81 -30.50
C SER A 525 14.69 -45.37 -31.54
N TYR A 526 15.98 -45.34 -31.17
CA TYR A 526 17.06 -45.11 -32.11
C TYR A 526 18.06 -46.26 -32.12
N ASP A 527 18.66 -46.53 -33.28
CA ASP A 527 19.76 -47.47 -33.44
C ASP A 527 21.05 -46.86 -32.85
N LYS A 528 21.49 -47.41 -31.71
CA LYS A 528 22.61 -46.87 -30.93
C LYS A 528 23.95 -46.96 -31.65
N ASP A 529 24.20 -48.04 -32.37
CA ASP A 529 25.49 -48.31 -32.99
C ASP A 529 25.47 -48.17 -34.53
N GLY A 530 24.28 -47.98 -35.12
CA GLY A 530 24.12 -47.78 -36.55
C GLY A 530 24.39 -49.05 -37.36
N SER A 531 24.37 -50.22 -36.72
CA SER A 531 24.63 -51.50 -37.37
C SER A 531 23.39 -52.06 -38.07
N GLY A 532 22.20 -51.53 -37.76
CA GLY A 532 20.92 -52.09 -38.19
C GLY A 532 20.59 -53.45 -37.56
N ARG A 533 21.37 -53.92 -36.56
CA ARG A 533 21.13 -55.15 -35.79
C ARG A 533 21.81 -55.01 -34.42
N GLY A 534 21.14 -54.37 -33.46
CA GLY A 534 21.70 -54.11 -32.14
C GLY A 534 20.68 -53.63 -31.10
N ASP A 535 21.16 -53.29 -29.90
CA ASP A 535 20.35 -52.77 -28.80
C ASP A 535 19.81 -51.37 -29.15
N ALA A 536 18.50 -51.29 -29.40
CA ALA A 536 17.81 -50.03 -29.61
C ALA A 536 17.68 -49.27 -28.28
N VAL A 537 17.87 -47.95 -28.33
CA VAL A 537 17.63 -47.09 -27.16
C VAL A 537 16.26 -46.45 -27.32
N GLU A 538 15.39 -46.72 -26.35
CA GLU A 538 14.03 -46.19 -26.31
C GLU A 538 14.04 -44.68 -26.02
N ILE A 539 13.25 -43.92 -26.78
CA ILE A 539 13.07 -42.47 -26.64
C ILE A 539 11.77 -42.22 -25.88
N ALA A 540 10.64 -42.62 -26.47
CA ALA A 540 9.32 -42.34 -25.93
C ALA A 540 8.30 -43.39 -26.38
N LYS A 541 7.22 -43.52 -25.60
CA LYS A 541 6.07 -44.36 -25.92
C LYS A 541 4.83 -43.50 -26.16
N PHE A 542 4.22 -43.67 -27.32
CA PHE A 542 3.01 -42.96 -27.73
C PHE A 542 1.77 -43.80 -27.42
N SER A 543 0.91 -43.32 -26.53
CA SER A 543 -0.24 -44.08 -26.03
C SER A 543 -1.29 -44.35 -27.12
N ASN A 544 -1.53 -43.38 -28.00
CA ASN A 544 -2.48 -43.49 -29.10
C ASN A 544 -1.96 -44.27 -30.33
N LYS A 545 -0.68 -44.69 -30.33
CA LYS A 545 -0.04 -45.41 -31.45
C LYS A 545 -0.21 -44.71 -32.80
N THR A 546 -0.12 -43.39 -32.79
CA THR A 546 -0.32 -42.50 -33.95
C THR A 546 0.60 -42.85 -35.13
N SER A 547 0.21 -42.41 -36.33
CA SER A 547 1.01 -42.68 -37.54
C SER A 547 2.05 -41.60 -37.75
N LEU A 548 3.20 -41.75 -37.09
CA LEU A 548 4.33 -40.84 -37.22
C LEU A 548 4.95 -40.83 -38.63
N SER A 549 5.53 -39.70 -39.00
CA SER A 549 6.31 -39.47 -40.21
C SER A 549 7.55 -38.63 -39.88
N TYR A 550 8.53 -38.60 -40.79
CA TYR A 550 9.72 -37.76 -40.62
C TYR A 550 9.41 -36.25 -40.46
N LYS A 551 8.21 -35.79 -40.85
CA LYS A 551 7.78 -34.38 -40.72
C LYS A 551 7.33 -34.02 -39.30
N ASP A 552 7.16 -35.02 -38.44
CA ASP A 552 6.79 -34.85 -37.04
C ASP A 552 8.02 -34.60 -36.17
N PHE A 553 9.22 -34.65 -36.75
CA PHE A 553 10.48 -34.52 -36.04
C PHE A 553 11.22 -33.24 -36.40
N ASP A 554 11.65 -32.57 -35.34
CA ASP A 554 12.47 -31.37 -35.35
C ASP A 554 13.76 -31.66 -34.57
N VAL A 555 14.89 -31.06 -34.98
CA VAL A 555 16.23 -31.29 -34.43
C VAL A 555 16.84 -29.97 -33.98
N ILE A 556 17.30 -29.94 -32.72
CA ILE A 556 17.97 -28.80 -32.07
C ILE A 556 19.42 -29.11 -31.70
#